data_AF-A0AA42DPX4-F1
#
_entry.id   AF-A0AA42DPX4-F1
#
_cell.length_a   1.000
_cell.length_b   1.000
_cell.length_c   1.000
_cell.angle_alpha   90.00
_cell.angle_beta   90.00
_cell.angle_gamma   90.00
#
_symmetry.space_group_name_H-M   'P 1'
#
loop_
_entity.id
_entity.type
_entity.pdbx_description
1 polymer ?
#
loop_
_entity_poly.entity_id
_entity_poly.type
_entity_poly.pdbx_seq_one_letter_code
_entity_poly.pdbx_strand_id
1 'polypeptide(L)'
;MEKNRFLTFLFSLIPGAGHMYLGLMKKGVSLMLVFGLVFSLCNFLHFGLISFILPVIWFYCFFDSLTLSRFNAQDRAIDEANFMEKMNQLLKQDWQQILTTYRTPIGIAALIIGIYAFFSNFVMPYLYQFGNWGHRFYSLFYNIPTAIFSVALIGVGIYLLTRYHANND
;
A
#
# COMPACT_ATOMS: atom_id res chain seq x y z
N MET A 1 15.97 11.02 -36.26
CA MET A 1 14.61 10.44 -36.45
C MET A 1 13.70 11.04 -35.40
N GLU A 2 12.64 11.72 -35.82
CA GLU A 2 11.61 12.20 -34.89
C GLU A 2 10.89 11.00 -34.28
N LYS A 3 10.72 11.01 -32.96
CA LYS A 3 10.03 9.94 -32.23
C LYS A 3 8.52 10.13 -32.42
N ASN A 4 7.78 9.04 -32.62
CA ASN A 4 6.35 9.11 -32.86
C ASN A 4 5.63 9.57 -31.59
N ARG A 5 4.91 10.70 -31.67
CA ARG A 5 4.18 11.29 -30.54
C ARG A 5 3.12 10.36 -29.96
N PHE A 6 2.48 9.54 -30.80
CA PHE A 6 1.50 8.56 -30.33
C PHE A 6 2.15 7.48 -29.45
N LEU A 7 3.33 6.98 -29.86
CA LEU A 7 4.09 6.04 -29.06
C LEU A 7 4.61 6.69 -27.77
N THR A 8 5.06 7.95 -27.84
CA THR A 8 5.41 8.69 -26.63
C THR A 8 4.24 8.77 -25.67
N PHE A 9 3.04 9.13 -26.13
CA PHE A 9 1.84 9.15 -25.29
C PHE A 9 1.58 7.79 -24.62
N LEU A 10 1.63 6.69 -25.37
CA LEU A 10 1.42 5.35 -24.83
C LEU A 10 2.47 4.99 -23.77
N PHE A 11 3.75 5.24 -24.04
CA PHE A 11 4.81 4.99 -23.06
C PHE A 11 4.75 5.94 -21.86
N SER A 12 4.19 7.14 -22.02
CA SER A 12 4.05 8.10 -20.92
C SER A 12 3.03 7.66 -19.87
N LEU A 13 2.14 6.71 -20.19
CA LEU A 13 1.22 6.10 -19.23
C LEU A 13 1.96 5.31 -18.13
N ILE A 14 3.19 4.87 -18.40
CA ILE A 14 4.05 4.21 -17.42
C ILE A 14 5.09 5.24 -16.95
N PRO A 15 5.12 5.60 -15.64
CA PRO A 15 6.08 6.56 -15.10
C PRO A 15 7.53 6.25 -15.52
N GLY A 16 8.18 7.20 -16.18
CA GLY A 16 9.57 7.08 -16.65
C GLY A 16 9.76 6.39 -18.01
N ALA A 17 8.81 5.58 -18.49
CA ALA A 17 8.98 4.88 -19.77
C ALA A 17 8.88 5.84 -20.98
N GLY A 18 8.03 6.87 -20.91
CA GLY A 18 7.97 7.93 -21.92
C GLY A 18 9.31 8.64 -22.11
N HIS A 19 10.02 8.94 -21.02
CA HIS A 19 11.37 9.52 -21.06
C HIS A 19 12.39 8.58 -21.71
N MET A 20 12.38 7.30 -21.34
CA MET A 20 13.28 6.30 -21.95
C MET A 20 13.04 6.16 -23.45
N TYR A 21 11.78 6.18 -23.90
CA TYR A 21 11.44 6.13 -25.33
C TYR A 21 12.03 7.31 -26.12
N LEU A 22 12.08 8.49 -25.50
CA LEU A 22 12.67 9.71 -26.06
C LEU A 22 14.21 9.72 -26.01
N GLY A 23 14.83 8.72 -25.38
CA GLY A 23 16.29 8.58 -25.23
C GLY A 23 16.85 9.08 -23.91
N LEU A 24 15.98 9.56 -22.99
CA LEU A 24 16.35 10.09 -21.67
C LEU A 24 16.41 8.95 -20.64
N MET A 25 17.35 8.03 -20.82
CA MET A 25 17.42 6.79 -20.03
C MET A 25 17.65 7.04 -18.54
N LYS A 26 18.56 7.96 -18.18
CA LYS A 26 18.90 8.22 -16.78
C LYS A 26 17.74 8.91 -16.06
N LYS A 27 17.14 9.92 -16.71
CA LYS A 27 15.96 10.60 -16.17
C LYS A 27 14.77 9.64 -16.03
N GLY A 28 14.51 8.82 -17.05
CA GLY A 28 13.43 7.84 -17.04
C GLY A 28 13.57 6.80 -15.93
N VAL A 29 14.77 6.21 -15.76
CA VAL A 29 15.02 5.20 -14.70
C VAL A 29 14.87 5.83 -13.32
N SER A 30 15.42 7.04 -13.10
CA SER A 30 15.28 7.73 -11.82
C SER A 30 13.82 8.00 -11.45
N LEU A 31 13.00 8.47 -12.39
CA LEU A 31 11.57 8.71 -12.15
C LEU A 31 10.81 7.40 -11.88
N MET A 32 11.13 6.34 -12.62
CA MET A 32 10.53 5.02 -12.42
C MET A 32 10.89 4.44 -11.03
N LEU A 33 12.15 4.59 -10.60
CA LEU A 33 12.59 4.19 -9.26
C LEU A 33 11.87 4.98 -8.16
N VAL A 34 11.76 6.30 -8.29
CA VAL A 34 11.05 7.14 -7.31
C VAL A 34 9.58 6.72 -7.21
N PHE A 35 8.90 6.53 -8.35
CA PHE A 35 7.52 6.06 -8.35
C PHE A 35 7.37 4.69 -7.67
N GLY A 36 8.24 3.73 -8.01
CA GLY A 36 8.23 2.39 -7.42
C GLY A 36 8.53 2.38 -5.92
N LEU A 37 9.47 3.21 -5.46
CA LEU A 37 9.80 3.34 -4.03
C LEU A 37 8.62 3.93 -3.25
N VAL A 38 7.98 4.98 -3.75
CA VAL A 38 6.81 5.56 -3.10
C VAL A 38 5.66 4.55 -3.07
N PHE A 39 5.40 3.84 -4.18
CA PHE A 39 4.38 2.80 -4.25
C PHE A 39 4.61 1.68 -3.23
N SER A 40 5.85 1.18 -3.15
CA SER A 40 6.25 0.13 -2.21
C SER A 40 6.08 0.59 -0.76
N LEU A 41 6.52 1.81 -0.43
CA LEU A 41 6.37 2.38 0.91
C LEU A 41 4.90 2.56 1.31
N CYS A 42 4.03 3.01 0.39
CA CYS A 42 2.59 3.13 0.65
C CYS A 42 1.98 1.79 1.04
N ASN A 43 2.31 0.74 0.29
CA ASN A 43 1.80 -0.61 0.55
C ASN A 43 2.40 -1.21 1.83
N PHE A 44 3.71 -1.06 2.05
CA PHE A 44 4.38 -1.64 3.22
C PHE A 44 3.92 -1.00 4.54
N LEU A 45 3.70 0.31 4.56
CA LEU A 45 3.26 1.02 5.77
C LEU A 45 1.73 1.04 5.93
N HIS A 46 0.98 0.56 4.92
CA HIS A 46 -0.48 0.71 4.79
C HIS A 46 -0.96 2.16 4.98
N PHE A 47 -0.15 3.12 4.54
CA PHE A 47 -0.47 4.54 4.66
C PHE A 47 -1.28 5.01 3.44
N GLY A 48 -2.62 4.93 3.56
CA GLY A 48 -3.53 5.42 2.51
C GLY A 48 -3.34 6.90 2.16
N LEU A 49 -2.87 7.73 3.11
CA LEU A 49 -2.62 9.16 2.88
C LEU A 49 -1.47 9.43 1.91
N ILE A 50 -0.38 8.64 1.98
CA ILE A 50 0.79 8.83 1.12
C ILE A 50 0.46 8.42 -0.32
N SER A 51 -0.53 7.54 -0.52
CA SER A 51 -0.97 7.11 -1.84
C SER A 51 -1.48 8.25 -2.72
N PHE A 52 -1.89 9.40 -2.16
CA PHE A 52 -2.27 10.58 -2.93
C PHE A 52 -1.10 11.22 -3.71
N ILE A 53 0.15 10.97 -3.28
CA ILE A 53 1.35 11.47 -3.96
C ILE A 53 1.61 10.70 -5.28
N LEU A 54 1.17 9.44 -5.38
CA LEU A 54 1.38 8.60 -6.57
C LEU A 54 0.76 9.21 -7.84
N PRO A 55 -0.53 9.62 -7.86
CA PRO A 55 -1.10 10.35 -8.98
C PRO A 55 -0.32 11.62 -9.34
N VAL A 56 0.17 12.38 -8.35
CA VAL A 56 0.92 13.62 -8.60
C VAL A 56 2.23 13.33 -9.32
N ILE A 57 2.99 12.33 -8.87
CA ILE A 57 4.22 11.89 -9.55
C ILE A 57 3.90 11.37 -10.96
N TRP A 58 2.82 10.60 -11.11
CA TRP A 58 2.40 10.08 -12.40
C TRP A 58 2.07 11.20 -13.39
N PHE A 59 1.27 12.19 -13.00
CA PHE A 59 0.94 13.34 -13.84
C PHE A 59 2.17 14.15 -14.21
N TYR A 60 3.08 14.38 -13.26
CA TYR A 60 4.35 15.03 -13.56
C TYR A 60 5.12 14.28 -14.65
N CYS A 61 5.34 12.96 -14.48
CA CYS A 61 6.03 12.14 -15.47
C CYS A 61 5.33 12.16 -16.84
N PHE A 62 4.00 12.09 -16.83
CA PHE A 62 3.18 12.08 -18.04
C PHE A 62 3.31 13.40 -18.81
N PHE A 63 3.08 14.55 -18.17
CA PHE A 63 3.17 15.84 -18.85
C PHE A 63 4.60 16.23 -19.22
N ASP A 64 5.58 15.88 -18.39
CA ASP A 64 6.99 16.17 -18.67
C ASP A 64 7.49 15.41 -19.91
N SER A 65 7.20 14.11 -20.02
CA SER A 65 7.56 13.31 -21.19
C SER A 65 6.84 13.78 -22.46
N LEU A 66 5.56 14.16 -22.38
CA LEU A 66 4.85 14.78 -23.51
C LEU A 66 5.46 16.11 -23.93
N THR A 67 5.90 16.94 -22.98
CA THR A 67 6.55 18.22 -23.27
C THR A 67 7.90 17.99 -23.97
N LEU A 68 8.72 17.07 -23.43
CA LEU A 68 10.03 16.72 -24.00
C LEU A 68 9.93 16.05 -25.38
N SER A 69 8.78 15.47 -25.72
CA SER A 69 8.52 14.93 -27.06
C SER A 69 8.56 16.00 -28.16
N ARG A 70 8.38 17.27 -27.80
CA ARG A 70 8.39 18.42 -28.70
C ARG A 70 9.77 19.02 -28.92
N PHE A 71 10.76 18.60 -28.13
CA PHE A 71 12.12 19.12 -28.16
C PHE A 71 13.02 18.29 -29.07
N ASN A 72 14.05 18.94 -29.60
CA ASN A 72 15.06 18.28 -30.41
C ASN A 72 15.95 17.38 -29.55
N ALA A 73 16.68 16.47 -30.18
CA ALA A 73 17.56 15.53 -29.46
C ALA A 73 18.62 16.25 -28.60
N GLN A 74 19.14 17.39 -29.07
CA GLN A 74 20.13 18.18 -28.35
C GLN A 74 19.54 18.84 -27.09
N ASP A 75 18.36 19.46 -27.21
CA ASP A 75 17.66 20.07 -26.07
C ASP A 75 17.30 19.04 -24.99
N ARG A 76 16.90 17.84 -25.42
CA ARG A 76 16.64 16.72 -24.49
C ARG A 76 17.90 16.27 -23.75
N ALA A 77 19.05 16.19 -24.43
CA ALA A 77 20.30 15.84 -23.79
C ALA A 77 20.73 16.87 -22.73
N ILE A 78 20.48 18.17 -23.01
CA ILE A 78 20.71 19.26 -22.05
C ILE A 78 19.77 19.12 -20.84
N ASP A 79 18.49 18.83 -21.06
CA ASP A 79 17.53 18.58 -19.97
C ASP A 79 17.96 17.41 -19.07
N GLU A 80 18.41 16.29 -19.67
CA GLU A 80 18.91 15.15 -18.90
C GLU A 80 20.16 15.48 -18.09
N ALA A 81 21.10 16.23 -18.68
CA ALA A 81 22.30 16.67 -17.98
C ALA A 81 21.96 17.56 -16.78
N ASN A 82 21.07 18.54 -16.98
CA ASN A 82 20.59 19.42 -15.91
C ASN A 82 19.85 18.66 -14.81
N PHE A 83 19.03 17.66 -15.17
CA PHE A 83 18.36 16.79 -14.21
C PHE A 83 19.36 16.00 -13.37
N MET A 84 20.37 15.39 -14.01
CA MET A 84 21.41 14.63 -13.33
C MET A 84 22.29 15.50 -12.44
N GLU A 85 22.58 16.73 -12.86
CA GLU A 85 23.31 17.69 -12.03
C GLU A 85 22.52 18.04 -10.77
N LYS A 86 21.24 18.40 -10.91
CA LYS A 86 20.36 18.67 -9.76
C LYS A 86 20.26 17.46 -8.84
N MET A 87 20.10 16.26 -9.39
CA MET A 87 20.06 15.04 -8.60
C MET A 87 21.37 14.81 -7.86
N ASN A 88 22.52 15.04 -8.50
CA ASN A 88 23.83 14.94 -7.86
C ASN A 88 24.01 15.99 -6.75
N GLN A 89 23.53 17.22 -6.96
CA GLN A 89 23.50 18.26 -5.93
C GLN A 89 22.64 17.84 -4.74
N LEU A 90 21.44 17.30 -4.97
CA LEU A 90 20.56 16.77 -3.91
C LEU A 90 21.21 15.60 -3.15
N LEU A 91 21.94 14.73 -3.85
CA LEU A 91 22.65 13.60 -3.22
C LEU A 91 23.86 14.05 -2.41
N LYS A 92 24.59 15.07 -2.88
CA LYS A 92 25.75 15.66 -2.19
C LYS A 92 25.38 16.69 -1.13
N GLN A 93 24.11 17.09 -1.07
CA GLN A 93 23.64 18.04 -0.08
C GLN A 93 23.88 17.48 1.33
N ASP A 94 24.35 18.35 2.24
CA ASP A 94 24.66 17.95 3.61
C ASP A 94 23.40 17.64 4.41
N TRP A 95 22.88 16.43 4.22
CA TRP A 95 21.72 15.91 4.94
C TRP A 95 21.92 15.94 6.45
N GLN A 96 23.16 15.85 6.93
CA GLN A 96 23.48 15.98 8.35
C GLN A 96 23.14 17.38 8.89
N GLN A 97 23.41 18.44 8.13
CA GLN A 97 23.11 19.80 8.55
C GLN A 97 21.58 20.06 8.55
N ILE A 98 20.86 19.49 7.58
CA ILE A 98 19.40 19.58 7.52
C ILE A 98 18.78 18.83 8.70
N LEU A 99 19.23 17.60 8.96
CA LEU A 99 18.74 16.77 10.05
C LEU A 99 19.01 17.39 11.41
N THR A 100 20.12 18.10 11.60
CA THR A 100 20.40 18.79 12.87
C THR A 100 19.58 20.07 13.01
N THR A 101 19.37 20.83 11.94
CA THR A 101 18.55 22.05 11.92
C THR A 101 17.07 21.76 12.19
N TYR A 102 16.54 20.69 11.60
CA TYR A 102 15.13 20.30 11.69
C TYR A 102 14.91 19.06 12.55
N ARG A 103 15.83 18.74 13.48
CA ARG A 103 15.81 17.49 14.26
C ARG A 103 14.50 17.29 15.02
N THR A 104 14.06 18.32 15.73
CA THR A 104 12.87 18.26 16.59
C THR A 104 11.58 18.06 15.79
N PRO A 105 11.25 18.88 14.78
CA PRO A 105 10.01 18.68 14.01
C PRO A 105 10.03 17.36 13.22
N ILE A 106 11.16 16.98 12.63
CA ILE A 106 11.29 15.69 11.94
C ILE A 106 11.09 14.53 12.92
N GLY A 107 11.67 14.63 14.12
CA GLY A 107 11.51 13.62 15.17
C GLY A 107 10.05 13.49 15.65
N ILE A 108 9.37 14.60 15.87
CA ILE A 108 7.95 14.60 16.27
C ILE A 108 7.09 14.00 15.15
N ALA A 109 7.29 14.41 13.90
CA ALA A 109 6.57 13.85 12.76
C ALA A 109 6.80 12.34 12.63
N ALA A 110 8.06 11.89 12.73
CA ALA A 110 8.42 10.48 12.69
C ALA A 110 7.77 9.68 13.83
N LEU A 111 7.71 10.24 15.04
CA LEU A 111 7.07 9.61 16.19
C LEU A 111 5.55 9.46 16.00
N ILE A 112 4.87 10.51 15.52
CA ILE A 112 3.43 10.46 15.23
C ILE A 112 3.13 9.41 14.15
N ILE A 113 3.90 9.44 13.05
CA ILE A 113 3.79 8.48 11.94
C ILE A 113 4.03 7.05 12.45
N GLY A 114 5.05 6.85 13.28
CA GLY A 114 5.39 5.56 13.86
C GLY A 114 4.31 5.02 14.79
N ILE A 115 3.77 5.85 15.70
CA ILE A 115 2.68 5.47 16.59
C ILE A 115 1.43 5.10 15.79
N TYR A 116 1.04 5.91 14.81
CA TYR A 116 -0.09 5.60 13.95
C TYR A 116 0.11 4.27 13.22
N ALA A 117 1.28 4.06 12.60
CA ALA A 117 1.58 2.85 11.85
C ALA A 117 1.58 1.61 12.75
N PHE A 118 2.17 1.70 13.95
CA PHE A 118 2.16 0.61 14.93
C PHE A 118 0.73 0.29 15.40
N PHE A 119 -0.05 1.31 15.74
CA PHE A 119 -1.40 1.11 16.26
C PHE A 119 -2.36 0.56 15.20
N SER A 120 -2.31 1.09 13.97
CA SER A 120 -3.16 0.64 12.87
C SER A 120 -2.82 -0.75 12.35
N ASN A 121 -1.52 -1.08 12.23
CA ASN A 121 -1.09 -2.33 11.62
C ASN A 121 -0.87 -3.47 12.61
N PHE A 122 -0.47 -3.17 13.84
CA PHE A 122 -0.19 -4.18 14.86
C PHE A 122 -1.33 -4.25 15.88
N VAL A 123 -1.64 -3.15 16.57
CA VAL A 123 -2.56 -3.18 17.71
C VAL A 123 -4.01 -3.41 17.29
N MET A 124 -4.49 -2.69 16.28
CA MET A 124 -5.89 -2.72 15.86
C MET A 124 -6.36 -4.11 15.40
N PRO A 125 -5.64 -4.87 14.55
CA PRO A 125 -6.05 -6.21 14.16
C PRO A 125 -6.28 -7.15 15.35
N TYR A 126 -5.41 -7.11 16.36
CA TYR A 126 -5.58 -7.91 17.57
C TYR A 126 -6.75 -7.40 18.43
N LEU A 127 -6.93 -6.08 18.57
CA LEU A 127 -8.08 -5.53 19.28
C LEU A 127 -9.41 -5.90 18.62
N TYR A 128 -9.52 -5.84 17.29
CA TYR A 128 -10.71 -6.29 16.56
C TYR A 128 -10.95 -7.79 16.74
N GLN A 129 -9.90 -8.60 16.76
CA GLN A 129 -10.00 -10.03 17.02
C GLN A 129 -10.53 -10.30 18.44
N PHE A 130 -10.04 -9.58 19.45
CA PHE A 130 -10.52 -9.67 20.83
C PHE A 130 -11.94 -9.12 21.01
N GLY A 131 -12.30 -8.00 20.38
CA GLY A 131 -13.66 -7.44 20.46
C GLY A 131 -14.73 -8.38 19.89
N ASN A 132 -14.39 -9.12 18.83
CA ASN A 132 -15.25 -10.14 18.24
C ASN A 132 -15.43 -11.39 19.13
N TRP A 133 -14.61 -11.59 20.17
CA TRP A 133 -14.88 -12.64 21.16
C TRP A 133 -16.20 -12.39 21.88
N GLY A 134 -16.56 -11.14 22.18
CA GLY A 134 -17.83 -10.80 22.84
C GLY A 134 -19.06 -11.27 22.05
N HIS A 135 -19.07 -11.04 20.73
CA HIS A 135 -20.14 -11.53 19.85
C HIS A 135 -20.17 -13.06 19.76
N ARG A 136 -18.99 -13.71 19.67
CA ARG A 136 -18.90 -15.19 19.65
C ARG A 136 -19.39 -15.81 20.95
N PHE A 137 -19.01 -15.27 22.10
CA PHE A 137 -19.52 -15.74 23.40
C PHE A 137 -21.03 -15.56 23.51
N TYR A 138 -21.57 -14.39 23.16
CA TYR A 138 -23.02 -14.17 23.20
C TYR A 138 -23.79 -15.19 22.34
N SER A 139 -23.30 -15.48 21.12
CA SER A 139 -23.89 -16.48 20.25
C SER A 139 -23.80 -17.92 20.79
N LEU A 140 -22.73 -18.25 21.52
CA LEU A 140 -22.57 -19.55 22.18
C LEU A 140 -23.57 -19.71 23.34
N PHE A 141 -23.70 -18.68 24.19
CA PHE A 141 -24.65 -18.70 25.31
C PHE A 141 -26.11 -18.70 24.86
N TYR A 142 -26.45 -17.97 23.78
CA TYR A 142 -27.80 -17.94 23.23
C TYR A 142 -28.27 -19.30 22.70
N ASN A 143 -27.35 -20.15 22.22
CA ASN A 143 -27.65 -21.46 21.66
C ASN A 143 -27.64 -22.60 22.71
N ILE A 144 -27.29 -22.32 23.97
CA ILE A 144 -27.29 -23.32 25.05
C ILE A 144 -28.66 -23.99 25.23
N PRO A 145 -29.81 -23.27 25.24
CA PRO A 145 -31.12 -23.90 25.38
C PRO A 145 -31.42 -24.90 24.25
N THR A 146 -31.08 -24.55 23.00
CA THR A 146 -31.25 -25.43 21.84
C THR A 146 -30.36 -26.67 21.93
N ALA A 147 -29.13 -26.52 22.43
CA ALA A 147 -28.23 -27.64 22.66
C ALA A 147 -28.76 -28.58 23.76
N ILE A 148 -29.27 -28.02 24.87
CA ILE A 148 -29.90 -28.80 25.96
C ILE A 148 -31.11 -29.57 25.42
N PHE A 149 -31.98 -28.90 24.67
CA PHE A 149 -33.15 -29.53 24.07
C PHE A 149 -32.76 -30.66 23.11
N SER A 150 -31.73 -30.45 22.27
CA SER A 150 -31.25 -31.47 21.34
C SER A 150 -30.69 -32.69 22.07
N VAL A 151 -29.89 -32.49 23.12
CA VAL A 151 -29.36 -33.59 23.96
C VAL A 151 -30.49 -34.33 24.68
N ALA A 152 -31.48 -33.61 25.21
CA ALA A 152 -32.65 -34.22 25.82
C ALA A 152 -33.45 -35.07 24.83
N LEU A 153 -33.65 -34.58 23.61
CA LEU A 153 -34.34 -35.29 22.54
C LEU A 153 -33.59 -36.58 22.14
N ILE A 154 -32.26 -36.51 22.03
CA ILE A 154 -31.41 -37.68 21.78
C ILE A 154 -31.55 -38.69 22.93
N GLY A 155 -31.50 -38.23 24.18
CA GLY A 155 -31.69 -39.09 25.37
C GLY A 155 -33.05 -39.78 25.40
N VAL A 156 -34.13 -39.06 25.08
CA VAL A 156 -35.47 -39.62 24.95
C VAL A 156 -35.53 -40.67 23.83
N GLY A 157 -34.92 -40.38 22.67
CA GLY A 157 -34.82 -41.32 21.56
C GLY A 157 -34.13 -42.63 21.96
N ILE A 158 -32.99 -42.54 22.63
CA ILE A 158 -32.26 -43.71 23.14
C ILE A 158 -33.12 -44.49 24.14
N TYR A 159 -33.76 -43.79 25.10
CA TYR A 159 -34.62 -44.43 26.09
C TYR A 159 -35.78 -45.22 25.46
N LEU A 160 -36.44 -44.64 24.46
CA LEU A 160 -37.54 -45.30 23.74
C LEU A 160 -37.06 -46.54 22.98
N LEU A 161 -35.90 -46.47 22.31
CA LEU A 161 -35.33 -47.60 21.58
C LEU A 161 -34.96 -48.77 22.50
N THR A 162 -34.40 -48.47 23.68
CA THR A 162 -34.04 -49.51 24.67
C THR A 162 -35.30 -50.13 25.28
N ARG A 163 -36.33 -49.34 25.57
CA ARG A 163 -37.59 -49.83 26.15
C ARG A 163 -38.44 -50.62 25.14
N TYR A 164 -38.39 -50.28 23.86
CA TYR A 164 -39.06 -51.04 22.80
C TYR A 164 -38.48 -52.44 22.64
N HIS A 165 -37.15 -52.59 22.72
CA HIS A 165 -36.52 -53.91 22.70
C HIS A 165 -36.86 -54.71 23.97
N ALA A 166 -36.83 -54.09 25.15
CA ALA A 166 -37.12 -54.78 26.41
C ALA A 166 -38.57 -55.26 26.60
N ASN A 167 -39.54 -54.75 25.82
CA ASN A 167 -40.94 -55.17 25.87
C ASN A 167 -41.32 -56.18 24.77
N ASN A 168 -40.43 -56.43 23.81
CA ASN A 168 -40.65 -57.32 22.67
C ASN A 168 -39.80 -58.61 22.74
N ASP A 169 -39.06 -58.81 23.84
CA ASP A 169 -38.42 -60.07 24.26
C ASP A 169 -39.24 -60.70 25.40
#